data_AF-A0A1Z9XZM7-F1
#
_entry.id   AF-A0A1Z9XZM7-F1
#
_cell.length_a   1.000
_cell.length_b   1.000
_cell.length_c   1.000
_cell.angle_alpha   90.00
_cell.angle_beta   90.00
_cell.angle_gamma   90.00
#
_symmetry.space_group_name_H-M   'P 1'
#
loop_
_entity.id
_entity.type
_entity.pdbx_description
1 polymer ?
#
loop_
_entity_poly.entity_id
_entity_poly.type
_entity_poly.pdbx_seq_one_letter_code
_entity_poly.pdbx_strand_id
1 'polypeptide(L)'
;MGIGSWSAFLLIAWLAAAAPVHAGAFSSRAQVPVDAFATVVGRVLASIPFCGGDADEAAMFKGHINKMLTPFAPDQGELERFWKAAMAAADAAQPKGVDCTDAGGQALFGDLMAARRDIAAALGVALTQ
;
A
#
# COMPACT_ATOMS: atom_id res chain seq x y z
N MET A 1 47.64 3.60 46.18
CA MET A 1 47.29 4.53 45.07
C MET A 1 47.73 3.88 43.78
N GLY A 2 46.91 3.53 42.79
CA GLY A 2 45.46 3.63 42.63
C GLY A 2 44.99 2.55 41.65
N ILE A 3 43.78 2.06 41.88
CA ILE A 3 43.08 1.10 41.03
C ILE A 3 42.40 1.94 39.94
N GLY A 4 42.85 1.82 38.70
CA GLY A 4 42.39 2.63 37.57
C GLY A 4 41.46 1.85 36.64
N SER A 5 40.26 1.56 37.14
CA SER A 5 39.12 1.04 36.38
C SER A 5 38.62 2.07 35.37
N TRP A 6 39.07 2.02 34.11
CA TRP A 6 38.63 2.95 33.04
C TRP A 6 38.56 2.31 31.65
N SER A 7 38.28 1.01 31.52
CA SER A 7 38.13 0.36 30.20
C SER A 7 36.70 -0.05 29.86
N ALA A 8 35.71 0.33 30.69
CA ALA A 8 34.30 -0.05 30.54
C ALA A 8 33.40 1.08 29.98
N PHE A 9 33.96 2.01 29.20
CA PHE A 9 33.22 3.15 28.62
C PHE A 9 33.28 3.22 27.08
N LEU A 10 33.38 2.07 26.40
CA LEU A 10 33.29 1.98 24.93
C LEU A 10 32.20 1.00 24.49
N LEU A 11 31.11 0.95 25.24
CA LEU A 11 29.85 0.36 24.79
C LEU A 11 28.82 1.49 24.76
N ILE A 12 28.02 1.53 23.69
CA ILE A 12 26.87 2.43 23.46
C ILE A 12 27.22 3.73 22.69
N ALA A 13 27.43 3.62 21.37
CA ALA A 13 27.17 4.74 20.45
C ALA A 13 26.92 4.31 18.98
N TRP A 14 26.52 3.06 18.74
CA TRP A 14 26.06 2.60 17.42
C TRP A 14 24.68 1.95 17.57
N LEU A 15 23.71 2.75 18.03
CA LEU A 15 22.29 2.43 17.86
C LEU A 15 21.69 3.42 16.86
N ALA A 16 21.25 2.84 15.75
CA ALA A 16 20.13 3.29 14.93
C ALA A 16 20.15 4.74 14.43
N ALA A 17 20.90 4.99 13.36
CA ALA A 17 20.42 5.91 12.32
C ALA A 17 19.41 5.16 11.42
N ALA A 18 18.38 4.56 12.02
CA ALA A 18 17.16 4.30 11.28
C ALA A 18 16.51 5.68 11.14
N ALA A 19 16.65 6.29 9.96
CA ALA A 19 15.87 7.48 9.63
C ALA A 19 14.42 7.21 10.07
N PRO A 20 13.75 8.16 10.77
CA PRO A 20 12.39 7.93 11.19
C PRO A 20 11.61 7.54 9.95
N VAL A 21 11.03 6.33 9.94
CA VAL A 21 9.92 6.02 9.04
C VAL A 21 8.92 7.13 9.34
N HIS A 22 8.78 8.06 8.40
CA HIS A 22 7.98 9.27 8.59
C HIS A 22 6.52 8.82 8.63
N ALA A 23 6.01 8.53 9.83
CA ALA A 23 4.60 8.30 10.05
C ALA A 23 3.79 9.43 9.39
N GLY A 24 2.76 9.09 8.62
CA GLY A 24 1.93 10.06 7.89
C GLY A 24 2.40 10.41 6.47
N ALA A 25 3.51 9.84 5.97
CA ALA A 25 4.01 10.12 4.63
C ALA A 25 3.12 9.57 3.52
N PHE A 26 2.48 8.42 3.76
CA PHE A 26 1.70 7.69 2.78
C PHE A 26 0.55 8.56 2.25
N SER A 27 -0.16 9.24 3.14
CA SER A 27 -1.27 10.12 2.76
C SER A 27 -0.90 11.58 2.55
N SER A 28 0.23 12.08 3.07
CA SER A 28 0.63 13.50 2.89
C SER A 28 1.54 13.76 1.69
N ARG A 29 2.47 12.84 1.38
CA ARG A 29 3.42 12.98 0.26
C ARG A 29 2.96 12.26 -1.00
N ALA A 30 2.13 11.23 -0.84
CA ALA A 30 1.64 10.39 -1.93
C ALA A 30 0.10 10.42 -2.03
N GLN A 31 -0.57 11.48 -1.57
CA GLN A 31 -2.04 11.56 -1.57
C GLN A 31 -2.65 11.24 -2.94
N VAL A 32 -2.23 11.95 -3.99
CA VAL A 32 -2.76 11.80 -5.36
C VAL A 32 -2.59 10.36 -5.87
N PRO A 33 -1.40 9.74 -5.84
CA PRO A 33 -1.26 8.35 -6.27
C PRO A 33 -1.94 7.33 -5.34
N VAL A 34 -2.08 7.62 -4.04
CA VAL A 34 -2.86 6.78 -3.12
C VAL A 34 -4.34 6.79 -3.46
N ASP A 35 -4.91 7.96 -3.76
CA ASP A 35 -6.32 8.09 -4.17
C ASP A 35 -6.56 7.41 -5.53
N ALA A 36 -5.60 7.50 -6.46
CA ALA A 36 -5.64 6.78 -7.74
C ALA A 36 -5.59 5.25 -7.52
N PHE A 37 -4.68 4.77 -6.67
CA PHE A 37 -4.58 3.36 -6.30
C PHE A 37 -5.87 2.86 -5.63
N ALA A 38 -6.44 3.64 -4.70
CA ALA A 38 -7.72 3.33 -4.06
C ALA A 38 -8.86 3.24 -5.08
N THR A 39 -8.88 4.13 -6.07
CA THR A 39 -9.87 4.12 -7.15
C THR A 39 -9.80 2.83 -7.97
N VAL A 40 -8.60 2.40 -8.36
CA VAL A 40 -8.42 1.13 -9.11
C VAL A 40 -8.81 -0.07 -8.25
N VAL A 41 -8.41 -0.09 -6.97
CA VAL A 41 -8.80 -1.15 -6.02
C VAL A 41 -10.32 -1.23 -5.89
N GLY A 42 -11.01 -0.08 -5.79
CA GLY A 42 -12.47 -0.03 -5.75
C GLY A 42 -13.12 -0.62 -7.01
N ARG A 43 -12.61 -0.28 -8.20
CA ARG A 43 -13.10 -0.84 -9.47
C ARG A 43 -12.92 -2.36 -9.54
N VAL A 44 -11.78 -2.89 -9.10
CA VAL A 44 -11.56 -4.34 -9.06
C VAL A 44 -12.53 -4.99 -8.07
N LEU A 45 -12.70 -4.44 -6.86
CA LEU A 45 -13.65 -4.94 -5.88
C LEU A 45 -15.09 -4.97 -6.39
N ALA A 46 -15.52 -3.95 -7.12
CA ALA A 46 -16.84 -3.93 -7.75
C ALA A 46 -16.97 -4.95 -8.89
N SER A 47 -15.87 -5.23 -9.59
CA SER A 47 -15.85 -6.17 -10.72
C SER A 47 -15.94 -7.63 -10.28
N ILE A 48 -15.39 -7.99 -9.11
CA ILE A 48 -15.41 -9.37 -8.58
C ILE A 48 -16.83 -9.96 -8.58
N PRO A 49 -17.83 -9.39 -7.85
CA PRO A 49 -19.18 -9.95 -7.85
C PRO A 49 -19.89 -9.81 -9.19
N PHE A 50 -19.57 -8.78 -9.98
CA PHE A 50 -20.13 -8.61 -11.33
C PHE A 50 -19.68 -9.74 -12.27
N CYS A 51 -18.44 -10.20 -12.14
CA CYS A 51 -17.88 -11.30 -12.93
C CYS A 51 -18.15 -12.69 -12.34
N GLY A 52 -18.97 -12.79 -11.28
CA GLY A 52 -19.35 -14.05 -10.64
C GLY A 52 -18.42 -14.54 -9.54
N GLY A 53 -17.43 -13.72 -9.14
CA GLY A 53 -16.57 -13.99 -7.98
C GLY A 53 -17.32 -13.84 -6.66
N ASP A 54 -16.87 -14.55 -5.63
CA ASP A 54 -17.52 -14.60 -4.33
C ASP A 54 -16.86 -13.68 -3.28
N ALA A 55 -17.37 -13.76 -2.04
CA ALA A 55 -16.86 -12.97 -0.94
C ALA A 55 -15.42 -13.39 -0.53
N ASP A 56 -15.04 -14.64 -0.73
CA ASP A 56 -13.72 -15.15 -0.40
C ASP A 56 -12.69 -14.61 -1.40
N GLU A 57 -13.03 -14.53 -2.68
CA GLU A 57 -12.21 -13.87 -3.71
C GLU A 57 -11.99 -12.38 -3.38
N ALA A 58 -13.06 -11.67 -3.00
CA ALA A 58 -12.93 -10.28 -2.55
C ALA A 58 -12.05 -10.15 -1.30
N ALA A 59 -12.15 -11.08 -0.34
CA ALA A 59 -11.30 -11.09 0.85
C ALA A 59 -9.83 -11.38 0.52
N MET A 60 -9.55 -12.33 -0.38
CA MET A 60 -8.21 -12.62 -0.88
C MET A 60 -7.61 -11.39 -1.56
N PHE A 61 -8.36 -10.72 -2.43
CA PHE A 61 -7.93 -9.50 -3.09
C PHE A 61 -7.58 -8.40 -2.08
N LYS A 62 -8.43 -8.14 -1.07
CA LYS A 62 -8.13 -7.19 0.01
C LYS A 62 -6.84 -7.54 0.74
N GLY A 63 -6.62 -8.84 1.01
CA GLY A 63 -5.36 -9.33 1.58
C GLY A 63 -4.15 -9.03 0.71
N HIS A 64 -4.26 -9.20 -0.60
CA HIS A 64 -3.19 -8.84 -1.55
C HIS A 64 -2.91 -7.33 -1.57
N ILE A 65 -3.95 -6.49 -1.55
CA ILE A 65 -3.78 -5.03 -1.48
C ILE A 65 -3.03 -4.62 -0.22
N ASN A 66 -3.38 -5.16 0.95
CA ASN A 66 -2.66 -4.88 2.19
C ASN A 66 -1.17 -5.28 2.11
N LYS A 67 -0.87 -6.43 1.50
CA LYS A 67 0.53 -6.85 1.24
C LYS A 67 1.25 -5.89 0.29
N MET A 68 0.58 -5.43 -0.77
CA MET A 68 1.15 -4.45 -1.72
C MET A 68 1.48 -3.10 -1.08
N LEU A 69 0.73 -2.71 -0.05
CA LEU A 69 0.91 -1.46 0.68
C LEU A 69 1.96 -1.56 1.81
N THR A 70 2.32 -2.77 2.25
CA THR A 70 3.28 -3.00 3.34
C THR A 70 4.63 -2.27 3.16
N PRO A 71 5.24 -2.23 1.96
CA PRO A 71 6.51 -1.51 1.75
C PRO A 71 6.43 -0.01 1.99
N PHE A 72 5.23 0.58 1.95
CA PHE A 72 5.03 2.01 2.18
C PHE A 72 4.79 2.35 3.64
N ALA A 73 4.70 1.33 4.51
CA ALA A 73 4.49 1.45 5.95
C ALA A 73 3.39 2.47 6.34
N PRO A 74 2.18 2.38 5.76
CA PRO A 74 1.07 3.24 6.20
C PRO A 74 0.75 2.96 7.66
N ASP A 75 0.45 4.00 8.43
CA ASP A 75 -0.13 3.81 9.76
C ASP A 75 -1.59 3.30 9.66
N GLN A 76 -2.16 2.88 10.79
CA GLN A 76 -3.53 2.34 10.81
C GLN A 76 -4.56 3.35 10.29
N GLY A 77 -4.44 4.63 10.67
CA GLY A 77 -5.38 5.67 10.24
C GLY A 77 -5.26 5.97 8.74
N GLU A 78 -4.05 5.88 8.20
CA GLU A 78 -3.79 5.96 6.76
C GLU A 78 -4.42 4.80 5.99
N LEU A 79 -4.30 3.57 6.51
CA LEU A 79 -4.90 2.39 5.92
C LEU A 79 -6.43 2.44 5.97
N GLU A 80 -7.00 2.93 7.06
CA GLU A 80 -8.45 3.16 7.20
C GLU A 80 -8.97 4.20 6.18
N ARG A 81 -8.25 5.32 6.00
CA ARG A 81 -8.60 6.33 4.98
C ARG A 81 -8.53 5.76 3.57
N PHE A 82 -7.47 4.99 3.27
CA PHE A 82 -7.32 4.30 2.00
C PHE A 82 -8.52 3.38 1.72
N TRP A 83 -8.88 2.51 2.68
CA TRP A 83 -9.99 1.57 2.48
C TRP A 83 -11.34 2.27 2.38
N LYS A 84 -11.55 3.36 3.12
CA LYS A 84 -12.75 4.20 2.97
C LYS A 84 -12.86 4.75 1.55
N ALA A 85 -11.77 5.27 0.98
CA ALA A 85 -11.74 5.78 -0.39
C ALA A 85 -11.96 4.65 -1.41
N ALA A 86 -11.33 3.49 -1.23
CA ALA A 86 -11.48 2.35 -2.12
C ALA A 86 -12.92 1.80 -2.13
N MET A 87 -13.57 1.72 -0.97
CA MET A 87 -14.98 1.30 -0.87
C MET A 87 -15.92 2.32 -1.52
N ALA A 88 -15.69 3.62 -1.33
CA ALA A 88 -16.46 4.65 -2.03
C ALA A 88 -16.29 4.57 -3.56
N ALA A 89 -15.08 4.27 -4.04
CA ALA A 89 -14.82 4.04 -5.46
C ALA A 89 -15.48 2.76 -5.99
N ALA A 90 -15.59 1.70 -5.17
CA ALA A 90 -16.33 0.49 -5.52
C ALA A 90 -17.83 0.77 -5.67
N ASP A 91 -18.42 1.51 -4.72
CA ASP A 91 -19.84 1.88 -4.76
C ASP A 91 -20.19 2.75 -5.99
N ALA A 92 -19.24 3.60 -6.42
CA ALA A 92 -19.39 4.44 -7.60
C ALA A 92 -19.01 3.74 -8.92
N ALA A 93 -18.39 2.56 -8.86
CA ALA A 93 -17.92 1.87 -10.04
C ALA A 93 -19.10 1.31 -10.85
N GLN A 94 -18.91 1.28 -12.16
CA GLN A 94 -19.83 0.65 -13.12
C GLN A 94 -19.04 -0.39 -13.92
N PRO A 95 -18.82 -1.59 -13.35
CA PRO A 95 -18.13 -2.67 -14.05
C PRO A 95 -18.81 -2.99 -15.38
N LYS A 96 -18.01 -3.38 -16.36
CA LYS A 96 -18.44 -3.70 -17.72
C LYS A 96 -18.09 -5.15 -18.04
N GLY A 97 -18.82 -5.75 -18.97
CA GLY A 97 -18.55 -7.13 -19.41
C GLY A 97 -17.10 -7.37 -19.86
N VAL A 98 -16.42 -6.34 -20.38
CA VAL A 98 -15.00 -6.43 -20.75
C VAL A 98 -14.07 -6.66 -19.55
N ASP A 99 -14.44 -6.20 -18.35
CA ASP A 99 -13.64 -6.36 -17.12
C ASP A 99 -13.53 -7.84 -16.70
N CYS A 100 -14.48 -8.68 -17.13
CA CYS A 100 -14.50 -10.12 -16.86
C CYS A 100 -13.69 -10.95 -17.87
N THR A 101 -13.04 -10.30 -18.84
CA THR A 101 -12.18 -10.97 -19.81
C THR A 101 -10.72 -10.94 -19.35
N ASP A 102 -9.88 -11.85 -19.87
CA ASP A 102 -8.44 -11.81 -19.60
C ASP A 102 -7.82 -10.45 -19.93
N ALA A 103 -8.25 -9.82 -21.04
CA ALA A 103 -7.78 -8.50 -21.44
C ALA A 103 -8.21 -7.40 -20.44
N GLY A 104 -9.45 -7.45 -19.95
CA GLY A 104 -9.94 -6.53 -18.93
C GLY A 104 -9.22 -6.70 -17.59
N GLY A 105 -9.07 -7.94 -17.14
CA GLY A 105 -8.31 -8.26 -15.92
C GLY A 105 -6.86 -7.80 -16.00
N GLN A 106 -6.20 -8.02 -17.15
CA GLN A 106 -4.84 -7.53 -17.39
C GLN A 106 -4.75 -6.00 -17.39
N ALA A 107 -5.74 -5.31 -17.98
CA ALA A 107 -5.79 -3.85 -17.96
C ALA A 107 -5.95 -3.31 -16.53
N LEU A 108 -6.90 -3.85 -15.75
CA LEU A 108 -7.10 -3.48 -14.34
C LEU A 108 -5.86 -3.75 -13.49
N PHE A 109 -5.20 -4.89 -13.69
CA PHE A 109 -3.94 -5.20 -13.01
C PHE A 109 -2.81 -4.24 -13.43
N GLY A 110 -2.74 -3.88 -14.71
CA GLY A 110 -1.80 -2.89 -15.24
C GLY A 110 -1.97 -1.53 -14.57
N ASP A 111 -3.20 -1.04 -14.47
CA ASP A 111 -3.55 0.19 -13.77
C ASP A 111 -3.18 0.12 -12.28
N LEU A 112 -3.45 -1.02 -11.63
CA LEU A 112 -3.14 -1.25 -10.22
C LEU A 112 -1.63 -1.17 -9.97
N MET A 113 -0.83 -1.84 -10.81
CA MET A 113 0.63 -1.81 -10.71
C MET A 113 1.21 -0.44 -11.07
N ALA A 114 0.61 0.28 -12.01
CA ALA A 114 1.01 1.64 -12.36
C ALA A 114 0.80 2.60 -11.17
N ALA A 115 -0.39 2.63 -10.60
CA ALA A 115 -0.68 3.48 -9.45
C ALA A 115 0.20 3.11 -8.23
N ARG A 116 0.48 1.82 -8.00
CA ARG A 116 1.43 1.39 -6.97
C ARG A 116 2.85 1.93 -7.18
N ARG A 117 3.34 1.95 -8.43
CA ARG A 117 4.65 2.54 -8.76
C ARG A 117 4.66 4.04 -8.51
N ASP A 118 3.56 4.73 -8.78
CA ASP A 118 3.48 6.18 -8.55
C ASP A 118 3.50 6.52 -7.05
N ILE A 119 2.87 5.68 -6.19
CA ILE A 119 3.03 5.79 -4.73
C ILE A 119 4.50 5.63 -4.35
N ALA A 120 5.16 4.59 -4.87
CA ALA A 120 6.56 4.32 -4.57
C ALA A 120 7.48 5.48 -4.98
N ALA A 121 7.26 6.04 -6.17
CA ALA A 121 7.99 7.21 -6.66
C ALA A 121 7.77 8.45 -5.78
N ALA A 122 6.53 8.73 -5.39
CA ALA A 122 6.20 9.86 -4.52
C ALA A 122 6.82 9.73 -3.11
N LEU A 123 6.97 8.50 -2.60
CA LEU A 123 7.56 8.22 -1.30
C LEU A 123 9.09 8.03 -1.34
N GLY A 124 9.70 7.92 -2.52
CA GLY A 124 11.11 7.59 -2.67
C GLY A 124 11.45 6.16 -2.24
N VAL A 125 10.49 5.24 -2.35
CA VAL A 125 10.62 3.83 -1.96
C VAL A 125 10.94 2.97 -3.18
N ALA A 126 12.01 2.16 -3.11
CA ALA A 126 12.31 1.18 -4.13
C ALA A 126 11.40 -0.05 -3.96
N LEU A 127 10.64 -0.41 -4.99
CA LEU A 127 9.89 -1.67 -5.01
C LEU A 127 10.85 -2.81 -5.39
N THR A 128 11.16 -3.68 -4.46
CA THR A 128 11.83 -4.96 -4.77
C THR A 128 10.83 -5.86 -5.48
N GLN A 129 11.26 -6.44 -6.61
CA GLN A 129 10.49 -7.41 -7.39
C GLN A 129 10.36 -8.75 -6.65
#